data_AF-A0A8R2GDF3-F1
#
_entry.id   AF-A0A8R2GDF3-F1
#
_cell.length_a   1.000
_cell.length_b   1.000
_cell.length_c   1.000
_cell.angle_alpha   90.00
_cell.angle_beta   90.00
_cell.angle_gamma   90.00
#
_symmetry.space_group_name_H-M   'P 1'
#
loop_
_entity.id
_entity.type
_entity.pdbx_description
1 polymer ?
#
loop_
_entity_poly.entity_id
_entity_poly.type
_entity_poly.pdbx_seq_one_letter_code
_entity_poly.pdbx_strand_id
1 'polypeptide(L)'
;MVVVYSPTSTSEEATCDEFYSNLEGVLSEIPNREITMHHPRRLYAWISPDDRCRNQIDYILISSRWRSSITNVKTFPGADCGSDHSLLVAKFALRLKAIKKKCLKPMCMLTPAEQKQVQCPLDEAIVQTSPLANLDSDEQWRHLKDQINETFEKVSNKHPLKPCPKQTWMSDKTLKLIQDRKELRSRGLSDPADRVKYS
;
A
#
# COMPACT_ATOMS: atom_id res chain seq x y z
N MET A 1 -13.00 -9.30 -5.91
CA MET A 1 -13.31 -10.68 -6.33
C MET A 1 -14.59 -11.04 -5.60
N VAL A 2 -15.66 -11.30 -6.33
CA VAL A 2 -16.94 -11.73 -5.76
C VAL A 2 -17.03 -13.23 -6.01
N VAL A 3 -17.33 -13.99 -4.98
CA VAL A 3 -17.60 -15.44 -5.08
C VAL A 3 -19.08 -15.61 -4.82
N VAL A 4 -19.75 -16.30 -5.72
CA VAL A 4 -21.18 -16.61 -5.63
C VAL A 4 -21.31 -18.12 -5.73
N TYR A 5 -22.05 -18.72 -4.80
CA TYR A 5 -22.39 -20.14 -4.84
C TYR A 5 -23.79 -20.27 -5.42
N SER A 6 -23.98 -21.20 -6.36
CA SER A 6 -25.31 -21.53 -6.86
C SER A 6 -26.15 -22.18 -5.75
N PRO A 7 -27.45 -21.90 -5.69
CA PRO A 7 -28.38 -22.69 -4.88
C PRO A 7 -28.21 -24.18 -5.19
N THR A 8 -28.21 -25.01 -4.14
CA THR A 8 -28.04 -26.46 -4.27
C THR A 8 -29.40 -27.14 -4.33
N SER A 9 -29.45 -28.44 -4.61
CA SER A 9 -30.72 -29.20 -4.68
C SER A 9 -31.52 -29.22 -3.36
N THR A 10 -30.96 -28.69 -2.27
CA THR A 10 -31.64 -28.52 -0.97
C THR A 10 -32.23 -27.12 -0.78
N SER A 11 -31.99 -26.18 -1.71
CA SER A 11 -32.57 -24.83 -1.71
C SER A 11 -34.00 -24.85 -2.23
N GLU A 12 -34.81 -23.87 -1.82
CA GLU A 12 -36.19 -23.73 -2.28
C GLU A 12 -36.25 -23.50 -3.80
N GLU A 13 -37.17 -24.17 -4.50
CA GLU A 13 -37.27 -24.13 -5.98
C GLU A 13 -37.35 -22.70 -6.52
N ALA A 14 -38.13 -21.83 -5.86
CA ALA A 14 -38.24 -20.41 -6.22
C ALA A 14 -36.89 -19.66 -6.17
N THR A 15 -36.01 -20.01 -5.23
CA THR A 15 -34.68 -19.39 -5.11
C THR A 15 -33.72 -19.88 -6.19
N CYS A 16 -33.84 -21.15 -6.60
CA CYS A 16 -33.11 -21.70 -7.74
C CYS A 16 -33.53 -20.99 -9.02
N ASP A 17 -34.84 -20.91 -9.28
CA ASP A 17 -35.38 -20.32 -10.51
C ASP A 17 -35.04 -18.84 -10.65
N GLU A 18 -35.15 -18.07 -9.57
CA GLU A 18 -34.74 -16.67 -9.56
C GLU A 18 -33.25 -16.52 -9.88
N PHE A 19 -32.40 -17.33 -9.25
CA PHE A 19 -30.96 -17.30 -9.47
C PHE A 19 -30.58 -17.65 -10.91
N TYR A 20 -31.13 -18.74 -11.46
CA TYR A 20 -30.81 -19.17 -12.82
C TYR A 20 -31.39 -18.24 -13.88
N SER A 21 -32.57 -17.65 -13.65
CA SER A 21 -33.15 -16.62 -14.54
C SER A 21 -32.25 -15.39 -14.61
N ASN A 22 -31.74 -14.93 -13.46
CA ASN A 22 -30.81 -13.81 -13.40
C ASN A 22 -29.48 -14.14 -14.10
N LEU A 23 -28.96 -15.36 -13.88
CA LEU A 23 -27.73 -15.82 -14.52
C LEU A 23 -27.87 -15.89 -16.05
N GLU A 24 -28.98 -16.44 -16.54
CA GLU A 24 -29.26 -16.54 -17.98
C GLU A 24 -29.38 -15.16 -18.62
N GLY A 25 -30.02 -14.20 -17.94
CA GLY A 25 -30.05 -12.80 -18.36
C GLY A 25 -28.65 -12.23 -18.55
N VAL A 26 -27.78 -12.37 -17.55
CA VAL A 26 -26.39 -11.90 -17.61
C VAL A 26 -25.58 -12.60 -18.71
N LEU A 27 -25.74 -13.93 -18.86
CA LEU A 27 -25.03 -14.69 -19.89
C LEU A 27 -25.48 -14.30 -21.30
N SER A 28 -26.76 -13.97 -21.50
CA SER A 28 -27.31 -13.56 -22.78
C SER A 28 -26.76 -12.21 -23.28
N GLU A 29 -26.35 -11.34 -22.35
CA GLU A 29 -25.70 -10.06 -22.66
C GLU A 29 -24.23 -10.23 -23.07
N ILE A 30 -23.61 -11.37 -22.78
CA ILE A 30 -22.21 -11.64 -23.07
C ILE A 30 -22.07 -12.21 -24.50
N PRO A 31 -21.28 -11.61 -25.40
CA PRO A 31 -21.14 -12.09 -26.76
C PRO A 31 -20.48 -13.49 -26.82
N ASN A 32 -21.11 -14.44 -27.53
CA ASN A 32 -20.77 -15.88 -27.66
C ASN A 32 -19.33 -16.25 -28.09
N ARG A 33 -18.46 -15.28 -28.37
CA ARG A 33 -17.08 -15.49 -28.83
C ARG A 33 -16.05 -15.59 -27.69
N GLU A 34 -16.50 -15.68 -26.45
CA GLU A 34 -15.68 -15.55 -25.23
C GLU A 34 -15.31 -16.87 -24.54
N ILE A 35 -15.74 -18.03 -25.05
CA ILE A 35 -15.42 -19.34 -24.45
C ILE A 35 -14.12 -19.89 -25.07
N THR A 36 -13.04 -19.92 -24.29
CA THR A 36 -11.81 -20.62 -24.71
C THR A 36 -12.04 -22.12 -24.68
N MET A 37 -12.10 -22.76 -25.85
CA MET A 37 -12.28 -24.20 -25.98
C MET A 37 -11.02 -24.95 -25.58
N HIS A 38 -10.96 -25.39 -24.31
CA HIS A 38 -9.98 -26.39 -23.89
C HIS A 38 -10.47 -27.79 -24.24
N HIS A 39 -9.55 -28.75 -24.34
CA HIS A 39 -9.92 -30.16 -24.54
C HIS A 39 -10.94 -30.57 -23.45
N PRO A 40 -12.03 -31.29 -23.79
CA PRO A 40 -13.08 -31.69 -22.84
C PRO A 40 -12.60 -32.30 -21.51
N ARG A 41 -11.43 -32.96 -21.48
CA ARG A 41 -10.81 -33.50 -20.26
C ARG A 41 -10.36 -32.44 -19.25
N ARG A 42 -10.37 -31.15 -19.60
CA ARG A 42 -9.97 -30.02 -18.77
C ARG A 42 -11.11 -29.02 -18.54
N LEU A 43 -12.34 -29.40 -18.89
CA LEU A 43 -13.53 -28.55 -18.76
C LEU A 43 -14.36 -28.88 -17.51
N TYR A 44 -14.35 -30.15 -17.06
CA TYR A 44 -15.12 -30.55 -15.89
C TYR A 44 -14.44 -30.08 -14.60
N ALA A 45 -15.26 -29.53 -13.71
CA ALA A 45 -14.87 -29.06 -12.39
C ALA A 45 -15.48 -29.92 -11.27
N TRP A 46 -16.31 -30.91 -11.61
CA TRP A 46 -16.90 -31.86 -10.67
C TRP A 46 -16.90 -33.27 -11.27
N ILE A 47 -16.60 -34.26 -10.43
CA ILE A 47 -16.64 -35.68 -10.76
C ILE A 47 -17.54 -36.38 -9.75
N SER A 48 -18.47 -37.21 -10.22
CA SER A 48 -19.29 -37.99 -9.31
C SER A 48 -18.43 -38.99 -8.50
N PRO A 49 -18.82 -39.33 -7.26
CA PRO A 49 -18.06 -40.28 -6.44
C PRO A 49 -17.84 -41.66 -7.09
N ASP A 50 -18.67 -42.01 -8.07
CA ASP A 50 -18.60 -43.24 -8.86
C ASP A 50 -17.89 -43.08 -10.22
N ASP A 51 -17.26 -41.93 -10.48
CA ASP A 51 -16.60 -41.52 -11.74
C ASP A 51 -17.46 -41.71 -13.00
N ARG A 52 -18.79 -41.75 -12.86
CA ARG A 52 -19.72 -41.91 -14.00
C ARG A 52 -20.01 -40.60 -14.71
N CYS A 53 -20.03 -39.50 -13.97
CA CYS A 53 -20.46 -38.19 -14.46
C CYS A 53 -19.38 -37.15 -14.21
N ARG A 54 -19.20 -36.26 -15.19
CA ARG A 54 -18.26 -35.14 -15.11
C ARG A 54 -18.96 -33.89 -15.59
N ASN A 55 -19.09 -32.91 -14.70
CA ASN A 55 -19.87 -31.70 -14.95
C ASN A 55 -18.97 -30.46 -14.89
N GLN A 56 -19.28 -29.47 -15.73
CA GLN A 56 -18.71 -28.13 -15.64
C GLN A 56 -19.68 -27.26 -14.86
N ILE A 57 -19.42 -27.10 -13.55
CA ILE A 57 -20.29 -26.33 -12.65
C ILE A 57 -19.62 -25.06 -12.10
N ASP A 58 -18.29 -25.00 -12.16
CA ASP A 58 -17.51 -23.86 -11.72
C ASP A 58 -17.15 -22.95 -12.91
N TYR A 59 -17.35 -21.65 -12.73
CA TYR A 59 -17.07 -20.63 -13.75
C TYR A 59 -16.28 -19.47 -13.15
N ILE A 60 -15.34 -18.92 -13.93
CA ILE A 60 -14.64 -17.68 -13.61
C ILE A 60 -15.16 -16.62 -14.57
N LEU A 61 -15.97 -15.70 -14.04
CA LEU A 61 -16.49 -14.57 -14.80
C LEU A 61 -15.52 -13.39 -14.71
N ILE A 62 -15.28 -12.72 -15.82
CA ILE A 62 -14.49 -11.50 -15.89
C ILE A 62 -15.24 -10.44 -16.70
N SER A 63 -15.05 -9.16 -16.37
CA SER A 63 -15.51 -8.07 -17.23
C SER A 63 -14.87 -8.17 -18.62
N SER A 64 -15.67 -8.02 -19.68
CA SER A 64 -15.21 -8.08 -21.08
C SER A 64 -14.06 -7.11 -21.38
N ARG A 65 -13.96 -5.99 -20.64
CA ARG A 65 -12.83 -5.04 -20.71
C ARG A 65 -11.47 -5.71 -20.51
N TRP A 66 -11.41 -6.74 -19.66
CA TRP A 66 -10.18 -7.42 -19.27
C TRP A 66 -10.03 -8.80 -19.93
N ARG A 67 -10.87 -9.15 -20.90
CA ARG A 67 -10.83 -10.48 -21.55
C ARG A 67 -9.45 -10.83 -22.10
N SER A 68 -8.78 -9.84 -22.71
CA SER A 68 -7.45 -10.01 -23.30
C SER A 68 -6.33 -10.19 -22.28
N SER A 69 -6.63 -9.97 -20.99
CA SER A 69 -5.71 -10.25 -19.89
C SER A 69 -5.75 -11.73 -19.48
N ILE A 70 -6.76 -12.50 -19.85
CA ILE A 70 -6.80 -13.94 -19.60
C ILE A 70 -5.93 -14.64 -20.63
N THR A 71 -4.92 -15.37 -20.16
CA THR A 71 -4.00 -16.14 -21.01
C THR A 71 -4.37 -17.62 -21.09
N ASN A 72 -4.93 -18.17 -20.02
CA ASN A 72 -5.31 -19.58 -19.93
C ASN A 72 -6.32 -19.78 -18.80
N VAL A 73 -7.29 -20.67 -18.97
CA VAL A 73 -8.23 -21.12 -17.93
C VAL A 73 -8.37 -22.62 -18.07
N LYS A 74 -8.11 -23.40 -17.03
CA LYS A 74 -8.21 -24.87 -17.11
C LYS A 74 -8.54 -25.47 -15.76
N THR A 75 -9.21 -26.61 -15.76
CA THR A 75 -9.30 -27.43 -14.56
C THR A 75 -8.00 -28.19 -14.33
N PHE A 76 -7.74 -28.53 -13.07
CA PHE A 76 -6.53 -29.20 -12.63
C PHE A 76 -6.89 -30.49 -11.87
N PRO A 77 -7.30 -31.57 -12.59
CA PRO A 77 -7.81 -32.81 -11.98
C PRO A 77 -6.76 -33.61 -11.20
N GLY A 78 -5.47 -33.28 -11.34
CA GLY A 78 -4.38 -33.95 -10.64
C GLY A 78 -4.04 -33.35 -9.27
N ALA A 79 -4.72 -32.29 -8.84
CA ALA A 79 -4.61 -31.78 -7.48
C ALA A 79 -5.65 -32.46 -6.60
N ASP A 80 -5.19 -33.28 -5.66
CA ASP A 80 -6.05 -33.86 -4.63
C ASP A 80 -6.42 -32.76 -3.62
N CYS A 81 -7.69 -32.38 -3.61
CA CYS A 81 -8.25 -31.37 -2.71
C CYS A 81 -9.15 -32.00 -1.64
N GLY A 82 -9.23 -33.33 -1.56
CA GLY A 82 -10.14 -34.01 -0.64
C GLY A 82 -11.63 -33.73 -0.89
N SER A 83 -11.98 -33.31 -2.12
CA SER A 83 -13.35 -33.01 -2.58
C SER A 83 -13.56 -33.62 -3.96
N ASP A 84 -14.83 -33.87 -4.28
CA ASP A 84 -15.40 -34.18 -5.58
C ASP A 84 -15.24 -33.06 -6.63
N HIS A 85 -14.79 -31.86 -6.21
CA HIS A 85 -14.45 -30.76 -7.10
C HIS A 85 -12.98 -30.77 -7.56
N SER A 86 -12.78 -30.49 -8.85
CA SER A 86 -11.48 -30.22 -9.46
C SER A 86 -11.19 -28.72 -9.47
N LEU A 87 -9.97 -28.33 -9.09
CA LEU A 87 -9.57 -26.92 -9.07
C LEU A 87 -9.67 -26.26 -10.47
N LEU A 88 -10.36 -25.14 -10.57
CA LEU A 88 -10.39 -24.29 -11.76
C LEU A 88 -9.36 -23.16 -11.63
N VAL A 89 -8.40 -23.10 -12.56
CA VAL A 89 -7.27 -22.16 -12.50
C VAL A 89 -7.28 -21.24 -13.72
N ALA A 90 -7.32 -19.92 -13.48
CA ALA A 90 -7.14 -18.89 -14.49
C ALA A 90 -5.78 -18.20 -14.36
N LYS A 91 -5.09 -17.99 -15.48
CA LYS A 91 -3.82 -17.24 -15.57
C LYS A 91 -4.06 -15.89 -16.23
N PHE A 92 -3.68 -14.82 -15.54
CA PHE A 92 -3.84 -13.44 -16.00
C PHE A 92 -2.48 -12.81 -16.34
N ALA A 93 -2.44 -12.05 -17.44
CA ALA A 93 -1.33 -11.17 -17.82
C ALA A 93 -1.83 -9.72 -17.85
N LEU A 94 -1.48 -8.94 -16.82
CA LEU A 94 -1.88 -7.54 -16.70
C LEU A 94 -0.79 -6.62 -17.25
N ARG A 95 -1.16 -5.70 -18.14
CA ARG A 95 -0.29 -4.62 -18.60
C ARG A 95 -0.65 -3.33 -17.84
N LEU A 96 0.04 -3.09 -16.73
CA LEU A 96 -0.16 -1.89 -15.92
C LEU A 96 0.69 -0.73 -16.44
N LYS A 97 0.15 0.49 -16.38
CA LYS A 97 0.93 1.70 -16.68
C LYS A 97 1.95 1.91 -15.56
N ALA A 98 3.24 1.98 -15.93
CA ALA A 98 4.28 2.36 -14.99
C ALA A 98 4.03 3.79 -14.50
N ILE A 99 3.78 3.95 -13.19
CA ILE A 99 3.74 5.26 -12.56
C ILE A 99 5.19 5.72 -12.45
N LYS A 100 5.56 6.74 -13.23
CA LYS A 100 6.85 7.41 -13.06
C LYS A 100 6.83 8.06 -11.67
N LYS A 101 7.52 7.46 -10.69
CA LYS A 101 7.80 8.14 -9.43
C LYS A 101 8.47 9.46 -9.80
N LYS A 102 7.91 10.59 -9.39
CA LYS A 102 8.65 11.86 -9.46
C LYS A 102 9.96 11.60 -8.74
N CYS A 103 11.08 11.74 -9.44
CA CYS A 103 12.39 11.74 -8.78
C CYS A 103 12.28 12.80 -7.69
N LEU A 104 12.26 12.37 -6.43
CA LEU A 104 12.42 13.31 -5.34
C LEU A 104 13.75 13.99 -5.62
N LYS A 105 13.75 15.32 -5.75
CA LYS A 105 15.00 16.08 -5.89
C LYS A 105 15.94 15.53 -4.82
N PRO A 106 17.20 15.19 -5.16
CA PRO A 106 18.14 14.76 -4.15
C PRO A 106 18.05 15.78 -3.01
N MET A 107 17.80 15.26 -1.81
CA MET A 107 17.89 16.06 -0.59
C MET A 107 19.19 16.85 -0.71
N CYS A 108 19.19 18.15 -0.41
CA CYS A 108 20.39 18.97 -0.52
C CYS A 108 21.42 18.41 0.47
N MET A 109 22.20 17.43 0.03
CA MET A 109 23.23 16.79 0.83
C MET A 109 24.40 17.77 0.86
N LEU A 110 24.94 17.99 2.06
CA LEU A 110 26.22 18.66 2.21
C LEU A 110 27.24 17.96 1.32
N THR A 111 28.03 18.74 0.59
CA THR A 111 29.16 18.23 -0.18
C THR A 111 30.16 17.55 0.77
N PRO A 112 31.01 16.63 0.30
CA PRO A 112 32.00 15.98 1.15
C PRO A 112 32.95 16.98 1.87
N ALA A 113 33.20 18.14 1.28
CA ALA A 113 33.98 19.21 1.90
C ALA A 113 33.21 19.90 3.04
N GLU A 114 31.93 20.23 2.84
CA GLU A 114 31.06 20.82 3.86
C GLU A 114 30.82 19.83 5.02
N GLN A 115 30.70 18.52 4.72
CA GLN A 115 30.59 17.49 5.75
C GLN A 115 31.82 17.47 6.66
N LYS A 116 33.04 17.51 6.09
CA LYS A 116 34.27 17.55 6.90
C LYS A 116 34.38 18.81 7.75
N GLN A 117 33.95 19.96 7.22
CA GLN A 117 33.94 21.22 7.98
C GLN A 117 33.01 21.17 9.20
N VAL A 118 31.90 20.43 9.11
CA VAL A 118 30.94 20.25 10.20
C VAL A 118 31.36 19.12 11.15
N GLN A 119 31.91 18.03 10.61
CA GLN A 119 32.21 16.82 11.37
C GLN A 119 33.40 17.00 12.33
N CYS A 120 34.50 17.62 11.90
CA CYS A 120 35.67 17.78 12.79
C CYS A 120 35.35 18.57 14.08
N PRO A 121 34.65 19.73 14.03
CA PRO A 121 34.29 20.47 15.24
C PRO A 121 33.25 19.75 16.11
N LEU A 122 32.34 18.98 15.50
CA LEU A 122 31.36 18.18 16.23
C LEU A 122 32.03 17.04 17.00
N ASP A 123 32.92 16.29 16.34
CA ASP A 123 33.65 15.18 16.96
C ASP A 123 34.50 15.71 18.13
N GLU A 124 35.18 16.84 17.95
CA GLU A 124 35.94 17.49 19.02
C GLU A 124 35.05 17.92 20.20
N ALA A 125 33.90 18.55 19.93
CA ALA A 125 32.96 18.97 20.96
C ALA A 125 32.32 17.78 21.70
N ILE A 126 31.97 16.71 20.99
CA ILE A 126 31.42 15.49 21.59
C ILE A 126 32.45 14.83 22.51
N VAL A 127 33.73 14.76 22.09
CA VAL A 127 34.81 14.22 22.93
C VAL A 127 35.06 15.08 24.17
N GLN A 128 34.95 16.40 24.05
CA GLN A 128 35.04 17.32 25.19
C GLN A 128 33.80 17.26 26.11
N THR A 129 32.68 16.77 25.59
CA THR A 129 31.45 16.56 26.35
C THR A 129 31.53 15.22 27.09
N SER A 130 32.33 15.17 28.16
CA SER A 130 32.25 14.04 29.10
C SER A 130 30.84 13.97 29.70
N PRO A 131 30.23 12.78 29.87
CA PRO A 131 29.00 12.65 30.63
C PRO A 131 29.24 13.25 32.02
N LEU A 132 28.53 14.33 32.34
CA LEU A 132 28.50 14.87 33.69
C LEU A 132 27.77 13.83 34.54
N ALA A 133 28.55 12.94 35.17
CA ALA A 133 28.05 11.76 35.89
C ALA A 133 27.07 12.08 37.04
N ASN A 134 26.91 13.36 37.36
CA ASN A 134 26.06 13.88 38.43
C ASN A 134 24.71 14.48 37.94
N LEU A 135 24.44 14.47 36.63
CA LEU A 135 23.18 15.01 36.05
C LEU A 135 22.23 13.89 35.65
N ASP A 136 20.92 14.20 35.69
CA ASP A 136 19.89 13.28 35.21
C ASP A 136 19.98 13.07 33.68
N SER A 137 19.43 11.96 33.20
CA SER A 137 19.50 11.55 31.78
C SER A 137 18.93 12.61 30.84
N ASP A 138 17.84 13.29 31.25
CA ASP A 138 17.24 14.36 30.45
C ASP A 138 18.13 15.61 30.38
N GLU A 139 18.85 15.93 31.47
CA GLU A 139 19.76 17.06 31.54
C GLU A 139 21.04 16.80 30.75
N GLN A 140 21.57 15.58 30.81
CA GLN A 140 22.68 15.13 29.97
C GLN A 140 22.33 15.21 28.48
N TRP A 141 21.12 14.79 28.10
CA TRP A 141 20.64 14.89 26.73
C TRP A 141 20.50 16.35 26.27
N ARG A 142 19.93 17.22 27.10
CA ARG A 142 19.82 18.65 26.79
C ARG A 142 21.19 19.29 26.58
N HIS A 143 22.15 18.99 27.46
CA HIS A 143 23.51 19.49 27.34
C HIS A 143 24.18 19.07 26.03
N LEU A 144 24.07 17.78 25.66
CA LEU A 144 24.58 17.28 24.39
C LEU A 144 23.91 17.97 23.19
N LYS A 145 22.58 18.12 23.24
CA LYS A 145 21.81 18.77 22.18
C LYS A 145 22.21 20.23 22.00
N ASP A 146 22.40 20.96 23.10
CA ASP A 146 22.80 22.36 23.06
C ASP A 146 24.22 22.53 22.49
N GLN A 147 25.16 21.65 22.87
CA GLN A 147 26.52 21.63 22.30
C GLN A 147 26.52 21.35 20.79
N ILE A 148 25.72 20.37 20.32
CA ILE A 148 25.57 20.08 18.88
C ILE A 148 25.00 21.29 18.14
N ASN A 149 23.99 21.96 18.69
CA ASN A 149 23.41 23.14 18.05
C ASN A 149 24.40 24.32 18.05
N GLU A 150 25.11 24.56 19.15
CA GLU A 150 26.08 25.66 19.26
C GLU A 150 27.26 25.49 18.29
N THR A 151 27.79 24.27 18.18
CA THR A 151 28.84 23.94 17.21
C THR A 151 28.34 24.09 15.77
N PHE A 152 27.13 23.64 15.48
CA PHE A 152 26.51 23.81 14.17
C PHE A 152 26.31 25.30 13.81
N GLU A 153 25.81 26.11 14.74
CA GLU A 153 25.67 27.57 14.55
C GLU A 153 27.04 28.23 14.32
N LYS A 154 28.08 27.85 15.06
CA LYS A 154 29.45 28.37 14.85
C LYS A 154 29.99 28.02 13.46
N VAL A 155 29.73 26.81 12.96
CA VAL A 155 30.16 26.38 11.62
C VAL A 155 29.34 27.07 10.53
N SER A 156 28.01 27.14 10.70
CA SER A 156 27.09 27.83 9.78
C SER A 156 27.40 29.31 9.64
N ASN A 157 27.75 30.00 10.74
CA ASN A 157 28.14 31.42 10.71
C ASN A 157 29.48 31.67 10.01
N LYS A 158 30.43 30.73 10.09
CA LYS A 158 31.74 30.82 9.40
C LYS A 158 31.65 30.45 7.92
N HIS A 159 30.75 29.53 7.59
CA HIS A 159 30.49 29.05 6.23
C HIS A 159 28.98 29.06 5.96
N PRO A 160 28.42 30.20 5.51
CA PRO A 160 26.98 30.30 5.28
C PRO A 160 26.56 29.31 4.19
N LEU A 161 25.85 28.28 4.62
CA LEU A 161 25.23 27.32 3.71
C LEU A 161 24.24 28.08 2.82
N LYS A 162 24.24 27.77 1.52
CA LYS A 162 23.26 28.37 0.59
C LYS A 162 21.85 28.11 1.16
N PRO A 163 21.05 29.16 1.41
CA PRO A 163 19.69 28.99 1.84
C PRO A 163 18.97 28.12 0.81
N CYS A 164 18.42 26.99 1.24
CA CYS A 164 17.49 26.26 0.40
C CYS A 164 16.34 27.22 0.08
N PRO A 165 15.99 27.43 -1.21
CA PRO A 165 14.86 28.27 -1.57
C PRO A 165 13.66 27.80 -0.76
N LYS A 166 13.06 28.70 0.03
CA LYS A 166 11.83 28.38 0.76
C LYS A 166 10.84 27.83 -0.27
N GLN A 167 10.24 26.70 0.06
CA GLN A 167 9.34 26.01 -0.84
C GLN A 167 8.17 26.94 -1.19
N THR A 168 8.09 27.41 -2.44
CA THR A 168 7.09 28.40 -2.89
C THR A 168 5.66 27.88 -2.92
N TRP A 169 5.47 26.57 -2.77
CA TRP A 169 4.14 25.94 -2.79
C TRP A 169 3.40 26.06 -1.45
N MET A 170 4.07 26.48 -0.38
CA MET A 170 3.46 26.65 0.94
C MET A 170 3.65 28.10 1.42
N SER A 171 2.54 28.76 1.75
CA SER A 171 2.57 30.15 2.22
C SER A 171 3.11 30.25 3.65
N ASP A 172 3.71 31.39 4.00
CA ASP A 172 4.15 31.67 5.38
C ASP A 172 2.98 31.58 6.37
N LYS A 173 1.76 31.94 5.95
CA LYS A 173 0.54 31.77 6.74
C LYS A 173 0.26 30.29 7.04
N THR A 174 0.43 29.41 6.05
CA THR A 174 0.25 27.96 6.22
C THR A 174 1.31 27.38 7.16
N LEU A 175 2.56 27.81 7.03
CA LEU A 175 3.64 27.39 7.95
C LEU A 175 3.35 27.81 9.39
N LYS A 176 2.85 29.04 9.59
CA LYS A 176 2.43 29.52 10.91
C LYS A 176 1.31 28.68 11.51
N LEU A 177 0.29 28.34 10.71
CA LEU A 177 -0.79 27.45 11.15
C LEU A 177 -0.28 26.05 11.55
N ILE A 178 0.69 25.50 10.83
CA ILE A 178 1.31 24.22 11.19
C ILE A 178 2.02 24.32 12.54
N GLN A 179 2.72 25.42 12.79
CA GLN A 179 3.43 25.64 14.05
C GLN A 179 2.47 25.83 15.22
N ASP A 180 1.46 26.68 15.06
CA ASP A 180 0.38 26.87 16.04
C ASP A 180 -0.29 25.53 16.39
N ARG A 181 -0.55 24.70 15.37
CA ARG A 181 -1.15 23.36 15.55
C ARG A 181 -0.23 22.40 16.30
N LYS A 182 1.09 22.47 16.11
CA LYS A 182 2.07 21.70 16.88
C LYS A 182 2.09 22.13 18.34
N GLU A 183 2.05 23.43 18.62
CA GLU A 183 2.04 23.97 19.98
C GLU A 183 0.76 23.66 20.74
N LEU A 184 -0.40 23.66 20.06
CA LEU A 184 -1.67 23.22 20.63
C LEU A 184 -1.62 21.73 20.98
N ARG A 185 -0.97 20.92 20.13
CA ARG A 185 -0.78 19.49 20.39
C ARG A 185 0.15 19.24 21.58
N SER A 186 1.24 20.00 21.71
CA SER A 186 2.19 19.85 22.82
C SER A 186 1.63 20.30 24.16
N ARG A 187 0.71 21.28 24.17
CA ARG A 187 0.01 21.75 25.38
C ARG A 187 -1.11 20.81 25.86
N GLY A 188 -1.48 19.80 25.06
CA GLY A 188 -2.57 18.88 25.34
C GLY A 188 -3.92 19.56 25.11
N LEU A 189 -4.68 19.09 24.11
CA LEU A 189 -5.97 19.64 23.61
C LEU A 189 -7.12 19.53 24.64
N SER A 190 -6.93 20.18 25.79
CA SER A 190 -7.78 20.10 26.97
C SER A 190 -8.94 21.08 26.89
N ASP A 191 -8.73 22.25 26.29
CA ASP A 191 -9.76 23.26 26.05
C ASP A 191 -10.59 22.92 24.78
N PRO A 192 -11.93 22.93 24.85
CA PRO A 192 -12.80 22.83 23.68
C PRO A 192 -12.47 23.82 22.55
N ALA A 193 -12.03 25.03 22.88
CA ALA A 193 -11.64 26.04 21.90
C ALA A 193 -10.39 25.63 21.09
N ASP A 194 -9.44 24.98 21.77
CA ASP A 194 -8.22 24.48 21.13
C ASP A 194 -8.51 23.33 20.17
N ARG A 195 -9.55 22.53 20.42
CA ARG A 195 -10.00 21.47 19.50
C ARG A 195 -10.57 22.03 18.20
N VAL A 196 -11.32 23.12 18.27
CA VAL A 196 -11.87 23.81 17.08
C VAL A 196 -10.77 24.48 16.29
N LYS A 197 -9.77 25.05 16.96
CA LYS A 197 -8.60 25.65 16.29
C LYS A 197 -7.65 24.58 15.73
N TYR A 198 -7.65 23.39 16.33
CA TYR A 198 -6.91 22.23 15.86
C TYR A 198 -7.63 21.46 14.76
N SER A 199 -8.94 21.56 14.54
CA SER A 199 -9.61 20.83 13.44
C SER A 199 -9.21 21.42 12.10
#